data_AF-A0A1C6U988-F1
#
_entry.id   AF-A0A1C6U988-F1
#
_cell.length_a   1.000
_cell.length_b   1.000
_cell.length_c   1.000
_cell.angle_alpha   90.00
_cell.angle_beta   90.00
_cell.angle_gamma   90.00
#
_symmetry.space_group_name_H-M   'P 1'
#
loop_
_entity.id
_entity.type
_entity.pdbx_description
1 polymer ?
#
loop_
_entity_poly.entity_id
_entity_poly.type
_entity_poly.pdbx_seq_one_letter_code
_entity_poly.pdbx_strand_id
1 'polypeptide(L)'
;MSIALFTLGGTIAMGGADPSRAGVVTRLTGTDLTAAAPGLDELGLPLDVRDTHAVPSAHLTYRQLLDVVGVASRAVTRRDSTPPGSRCTP
;
A
#
# COMPACT_ATOMS: atom_id res chain seq x y z
N MET A 1 -5.82 -7.88 -13.97
CA MET A 1 -4.53 -7.78 -13.25
C MET A 1 -4.61 -6.56 -12.33
N SER A 2 -4.13 -6.61 -11.09
CA SER A 2 -4.15 -5.44 -10.18
C SER A 2 -2.78 -5.25 -9.51
N ILE A 3 -2.58 -4.17 -8.76
CA ILE A 3 -1.38 -3.95 -7.95
C ILE A 3 -1.84 -3.71 -6.51
N ALA A 4 -1.18 -4.34 -5.54
CA ALA A 4 -1.40 -4.07 -4.12
C ALA A 4 -0.17 -3.37 -3.56
N LEU A 5 -0.33 -2.16 -3.04
CA LEU A 5 0.74 -1.35 -2.47
C LEU A 5 0.58 -1.33 -0.95
N PHE A 6 1.54 -1.91 -0.24
CA PHE A 6 1.59 -1.89 1.22
C PHE A 6 2.61 -0.86 1.67
N THR A 7 2.18 0.15 2.42
CA THR A 7 3.09 1.12 3.01
C THR A 7 3.31 0.81 4.48
N LEU A 8 4.59 0.88 4.89
CA LEU A 8 5.03 0.61 6.26
C LEU A 8 5.68 1.84 6.92
N GLY A 9 5.76 2.96 6.20
CA GLY A 9 6.52 4.13 6.60
C GLY A 9 7.93 4.15 6.02
N GLY A 10 8.91 4.43 6.87
CA GLY A 10 10.29 4.70 6.46
C GLY A 10 10.47 6.10 5.88
N THR A 11 11.64 6.34 5.28
CA THR A 11 12.03 7.65 4.74
C THR A 11 11.15 8.13 3.61
N ILE A 12 10.66 7.22 2.77
CA ILE A 12 9.76 7.56 1.66
C ILE A 12 8.45 8.20 2.15
N ALA A 13 7.99 7.84 3.35
CA ALA A 13 6.79 8.39 3.95
C ALA A 13 7.04 9.65 4.81
N MET A 14 8.24 10.24 4.77
CA MET A 14 8.57 11.46 5.50
C MET A 14 8.49 12.67 4.56
N GLY A 15 7.45 13.48 4.68
CA GLY A 15 7.19 14.69 3.88
C GLY A 15 8.02 15.92 4.27
N GLY A 16 9.20 15.72 4.87
CA GLY A 16 10.03 16.79 5.41
C GLY A 16 9.63 17.26 6.81
N ALA A 17 10.51 18.06 7.43
CA ALA A 17 10.24 18.73 8.70
C ALA A 17 9.52 20.06 8.43
N ASP A 18 8.42 20.31 9.13
CA ASP A 18 7.71 21.59 9.05
C ASP A 18 8.57 22.69 9.69
N PRO A 19 9.02 23.72 8.95
CA PRO A 19 9.85 24.79 9.50
C PRO A 19 9.14 25.64 10.55
N SER A 20 7.80 25.61 10.61
CA SER A 20 7.00 26.25 11.66
C SER A 20 6.83 25.38 12.92
N ARG A 21 7.17 24.09 12.84
CA ARG A 21 7.08 23.12 13.94
C ARG A 21 8.36 22.30 14.03
N ALA A 22 9.40 22.92 14.60
CA ALA A 22 10.69 22.28 14.83
C ALA A 22 10.52 20.91 15.50
N GLY A 23 11.01 19.86 14.83
CA GLY A 23 10.99 18.48 15.33
C GLY A 23 9.78 17.63 14.91
N VAL A 24 8.79 18.18 14.21
CA VAL A 24 7.67 17.40 13.65
C VAL A 24 7.95 17.06 12.19
N VAL A 25 8.04 15.77 11.89
CA VAL A 25 8.16 15.26 10.52
C VAL A 25 6.78 14.90 10.00
N THR A 26 6.38 15.50 8.87
CA THR A 26 5.10 15.20 8.21
C THR A 26 5.12 13.75 7.74
N ARG A 27 4.08 12.99 8.07
CA ARG A 27 3.93 11.61 7.62
C ARG A 27 3.01 11.53 6.42
N LEU A 28 3.50 10.97 5.33
CA LEU A 28 2.73 10.70 4.13
C LEU A 28 2.00 9.36 4.26
N THR A 29 0.74 9.36 3.83
CA THR A 29 -0.07 8.14 3.62
C THR A 29 0.28 7.51 2.27
N GLY A 30 -0.16 6.28 2.02
CA GLY A 30 0.02 5.66 0.72
C GLY A 30 -0.67 6.42 -0.41
N THR A 31 -1.80 7.05 -0.13
CA THR A 31 -2.49 7.92 -1.09
C THR A 31 -1.64 9.13 -1.48
N ASP A 32 -0.96 9.74 -0.51
CA ASP A 32 -0.06 10.87 -0.76
C ASP A 32 1.13 10.45 -1.63
N LEU A 33 1.66 9.24 -1.39
CA LEU A 33 2.75 8.67 -2.18
C LEU A 33 2.33 8.37 -3.62
N THR A 34 1.12 7.84 -3.83
CA THR A 34 0.62 7.55 -5.17
C THR A 34 0.26 8.82 -5.93
N ALA A 35 -0.28 9.84 -5.25
CA ALA A 35 -0.53 11.15 -5.86
C ALA A 35 0.76 11.84 -6.32
N ALA A 36 1.89 11.59 -5.64
CA ALA A 36 3.21 12.08 -6.04
C ALA A 36 3.83 11.29 -7.22
N ALA A 37 3.21 10.18 -7.66
CA ALA A 37 3.70 9.32 -8.74
C ALA A 37 2.64 9.11 -9.84
N PRO A 38 2.35 10.12 -10.69
CA PRO A 38 1.31 10.06 -11.72
C PRO A 38 1.45 8.88 -12.69
N GLY A 39 2.68 8.43 -12.96
CA GLY A 39 2.94 7.28 -13.82
C GLY A 39 2.35 5.95 -13.31
N LEU A 40 1.92 5.87 -12.04
CA LEU A 40 1.20 4.70 -11.53
C LEU A 40 -0.24 4.63 -12.07
N ASP A 41 -0.90 5.78 -12.22
CA ASP A 41 -2.25 5.84 -12.78
C ASP A 41 -2.24 5.55 -14.29
N GLU A 42 -1.16 5.97 -14.98
CA GLU A 42 -0.95 5.74 -16.42
C GLU A 42 -0.86 4.25 -16.79
N LEU A 43 -0.55 3.37 -15.83
CA LEU A 43 -0.52 1.91 -16.05
C LEU A 43 -1.92 1.32 -16.33
N GLY A 44 -3.00 2.04 -16.00
CA GLY A 44 -4.38 1.57 -16.20
C GLY A 44 -4.73 0.32 -15.39
N LEU A 45 -3.92 -0.03 -14.38
CA LEU A 45 -4.15 -1.15 -13.48
C LEU A 45 -4.75 -0.66 -12.17
N PRO A 46 -5.78 -1.33 -11.63
CA PRO A 46 -6.33 -0.95 -10.34
C PRO A 46 -5.29 -1.13 -9.23
N LEU A 47 -5.08 -0.06 -8.47
CA LEU A 47 -4.14 0.01 -7.35
C LEU A 47 -4.90 -0.07 -6.02
N ASP A 48 -4.57 -1.07 -5.20
CA ASP A 48 -5.09 -1.27 -3.85
C ASP A 48 -4.03 -0.81 -2.84
N VAL A 49 -4.20 0.41 -2.33
CA VAL A 49 -3.26 1.06 -1.41
C VAL A 49 -3.64 0.77 0.04
N ARG A 50 -2.68 0.27 0.82
CA ARG A 50 -2.90 -0.15 2.20
C ARG A 50 -1.77 0.30 3.12
N ASP A 51 -2.08 1.21 4.01
CA ASP A 51 -1.17 1.66 5.06
C ASP A 51 -1.24 0.69 6.25
N THR A 52 -0.34 -0.29 6.28
CA THR A 52 -0.45 -1.46 7.19
C THR A 52 0.15 -1.19 8.56
N HIS A 53 1.34 -0.59 8.58
CA HIS A 53 1.98 -0.17 9.82
C HIS A 53 2.61 1.20 9.66
N ALA A 54 2.46 2.03 10.67
CA ALA A 54 3.01 3.35 10.68
C ALA A 54 4.31 3.40 11.51
N VAL A 55 5.33 2.59 11.19
CA VAL A 55 6.56 2.50 12.02
C VAL A 55 7.83 2.92 11.27
N PRO A 56 8.82 3.53 11.94
CA PRO A 56 10.16 3.64 11.38
C PRO A 56 10.72 2.24 11.10
N SER A 57 11.47 2.09 10.01
CA SER A 57 12.05 0.79 9.61
C SER A 57 12.92 0.18 10.72
N ALA A 58 13.61 1.04 11.49
CA ALA A 58 14.44 0.64 12.64
C ALA A 58 13.64 0.07 13.82
N HIS A 59 12.33 0.32 13.89
CA HIS A 59 11.44 -0.16 14.95
C HIS A 59 10.51 -1.28 14.46
N LEU A 60 10.72 -1.80 13.25
CA LEU A 60 9.91 -2.88 12.71
C LEU A 60 10.19 -4.18 13.49
N THR A 61 9.14 -4.78 14.03
CA THR A 61 9.23 -6.06 14.74
C THR A 61 8.96 -7.24 13.80
N TYR A 62 9.46 -8.43 14.16
CA TYR A 62 9.14 -9.66 13.42
C TYR A 62 7.64 -9.95 13.36
N ARG A 63 6.88 -9.62 14.41
CA ARG A 63 5.43 -9.77 14.41
C ARG A 63 4.76 -8.92 13.32
N GLN A 64 5.11 -7.64 13.24
CA GLN A 64 4.61 -6.74 12.20
C GLN A 64 5.02 -7.20 10.80
N LEU A 65 6.23 -7.74 10.66
CA LEU A 65 6.66 -8.33 9.38
C LEU A 65 5.78 -9.52 8.98
N LEU A 66 5.50 -10.44 9.90
CA LEU A 66 4.63 -11.59 9.65
C LEU A 66 3.19 -11.17 9.35
N ASP A 67 2.69 -10.12 9.99
CA ASP A 67 1.37 -9.53 9.69
C ASP A 67 1.31 -9.06 8.22
N VAL A 68 2.34 -8.36 7.74
CA VAL A 68 2.45 -7.89 6.35
C VAL A 68 2.51 -9.05 5.37
N VAL A 69 3.33 -10.06 5.65
CA VAL A 69 3.43 -11.28 4.83
C VAL A 69 2.06 -11.94 4.71
N GLY A 70 1.34 -12.10 5.82
CA GLY A 70 0.01 -12.71 5.81
C GLY A 70 -1.00 -11.94 4.95
N VAL A 71 -1.00 -10.61 4.99
CA VAL A 71 -1.89 -9.80 4.15
C VAL A 71 -1.46 -9.85 2.68
N ALA A 72 -0.16 -9.79 2.39
CA ALA A 72 0.37 -9.87 1.03
C ALA A 72 0.07 -11.22 0.37
N SER A 73 0.27 -12.33 1.09
CA SER A 73 -0.07 -13.68 0.62
C SER A 73 -1.55 -13.81 0.25
N ARG A 74 -2.45 -13.20 1.04
CA ARG A 74 -3.89 -13.17 0.71
C ARG A 74 -4.20 -12.32 -0.51
N ALA A 75 -3.50 -11.20 -0.70
CA ALA A 75 -3.72 -10.32 -1.84
C ALA A 75 -3.36 -10.98 -3.18
N VAL A 76 -2.32 -11.81 -3.20
CA VAL A 76 -1.90 -12.52 -4.42
C VAL A 76 -2.70 -13.80 -4.69
N THR A 77 -3.19 -14.49 -3.65
CA THR A 77 -3.97 -15.74 -3.80
C THR A 77 -5.45 -15.50 -4.11
N ARG A 78 -6.04 -14.36 -3.71
CA ARG A 78 -7.45 -14.04 -3.98
C ARG A 78 -7.75 -13.76 -5.47
N ARG A 79 -6.76 -13.81 -6.37
CA ARG A 79 -6.92 -13.43 -7.78
C ARG A 79 -7.56 -14.47 -8.70
N ASP A 80 -7.87 -15.67 -8.22
CA ASP A 80 -8.40 -16.74 -9.08
C ASP A 80 -9.91 -17.01 -8.95
N SER A 81 -10.68 -16.22 -8.19
CA SER A 81 -12.13 -16.42 -8.09
C SER A 81 -12.93 -15.49 -9.01
N THR A 82 -12.69 -15.57 -10.32
CA THR A 82 -13.73 -15.23 -11.31
C THR A 82 -14.33 -16.55 -11.78
N PRO A 83 -15.58 -16.89 -11.42
CA PRO A 83 -16.21 -18.10 -11.93
C PRO A 83 -16.44 -17.98 -13.44
N PRO A 84 -16.16 -19.01 -14.26
CA PRO A 84 -16.46 -18.99 -15.68
C PRO A 84 -17.97 -19.09 -15.89
N GLY A 85 -18.56 -18.03 -16.44
CA GLY A 85 -19.79 -18.09 -17.24
C GLY A 85 -21.09 -18.39 -16.50
N SER A 86 -21.72 -17.37 -15.92
CA SER A 86 -23.19 -17.30 -15.87
C SER A 86 -23.71 -16.73 -17.20
N ARG A 87 -23.55 -17.50 -18.27
CA ARG A 87 -24.43 -17.43 -19.44
C ARG A 87 -25.08 -18.79 -19.58
N CYS A 88 -26.22 -18.95 -18.92
CA CYS A 88 -27.23 -19.91 -19.34
C CYS A 88 -28.57 -19.16 -19.35
N THR A 89 -29.01 -18.88 -20.57
CA THR A 89 -30.35 -18.43 -20.99
C THR A 89 -31.43 -19.42 -20.54
N PRO A 90 -32.71 -19.02 -20.61
CA PRO A 90 -33.48 -19.20 -21.85
C PRO A 90 -33.70 -17.89 -22.63
#